data_AF-A0A969EF26-F1
#
_entry.id   AF-A0A969EF26-F1
#
_cell.length_a   1.000
_cell.length_b   1.000
_cell.length_c   1.000
_cell.angle_alpha   90.00
_cell.angle_beta   90.00
_cell.angle_gamma   90.00
#
_symmetry.space_group_name_H-M   'P 1'
#
loop_
_entity.id
_entity.type
_entity.pdbx_description
1 polymer ?
#
loop_
_entity_poly.entity_id
_entity_poly.type
_entity_poly.pdbx_seq_one_letter_code
_entity_poly.pdbx_strand_id
1 'polypeptide(L)'
;MDDGLAAQEFFHARGWTDGLPVVPPTAAAVEACLEWALMPADQLVGVEPVRSRPITAEKLAVNAVMAGCLPVHFPVVVAAFVAMLREPFLLHGATASTGGAAILVVVNGPIRAEAAMSGTFNG
;
A
#
# COMPACT_ATOMS: atom_id res chain seq x y z
N MET A 1 16.26 7.02 12.07
CA MET A 1 17.17 6.00 11.51
C MET A 1 17.71 6.65 10.27
N ASP A 2 18.77 7.43 10.44
CA ASP A 2 19.09 8.55 9.53
C ASP A 2 20.09 8.13 8.44
N ASP A 3 20.41 6.83 8.42
CA ASP A 3 21.16 6.18 7.37
C ASP A 3 20.23 5.25 6.58
N GLY A 4 19.94 5.64 5.34
CA GLY A 4 19.09 4.89 4.44
C GLY A 4 19.65 3.49 4.12
N LEU A 5 20.98 3.33 4.07
CA LEU A 5 21.61 2.04 3.80
C LEU A 5 21.51 1.10 5.00
N ALA A 6 21.75 1.61 6.22
CA ALA A 6 21.51 0.83 7.44
C ALA A 6 20.05 0.38 7.55
N ALA A 7 19.10 1.24 7.14
CA ALA A 7 17.70 0.83 7.07
C ALA A 7 17.49 -0.29 6.03
N GLN A 8 18.04 -0.17 4.82
CA GLN A 8 17.96 -1.25 3.82
C GLN A 8 18.45 -2.58 4.39
N GLU A 9 19.66 -2.61 4.94
CA GLU A 9 20.26 -3.82 5.50
C GLU A 9 19.45 -4.37 6.68
N PHE A 10 18.92 -3.49 7.54
CA PHE A 10 18.11 -3.90 8.68
C PHE A 10 16.82 -4.64 8.27
N PHE A 11 16.13 -4.14 7.24
CA PHE A 11 14.90 -4.72 6.72
C PHE A 11 15.18 -5.97 5.88
N HIS A 12 16.22 -5.94 5.04
CA HIS A 12 16.65 -7.07 4.21
C HIS A 12 17.09 -8.26 5.08
N ALA A 13 17.93 -8.05 6.10
CA ALA A 13 18.41 -9.10 7.00
C ALA A 13 17.29 -9.80 7.79
N ARG A 14 16.10 -9.18 7.89
CA ARG A 14 14.91 -9.75 8.54
C ARG A 14 13.93 -10.40 7.58
N GLY A 15 14.19 -10.33 6.27
CA GLY A 15 13.28 -10.82 5.23
C GLY A 15 11.96 -10.05 5.18
N TRP A 16 11.98 -8.75 5.50
CA TRP A 16 10.78 -7.89 5.51
C TRP A 16 10.54 -7.17 4.18
N THR A 17 11.37 -7.43 3.18
CA THR A 17 11.29 -6.85 1.83
C THR A 17 11.30 -7.99 0.82
N ASP A 18 10.88 -7.69 -0.40
CA ASP A 18 10.96 -8.60 -1.55
C ASP A 18 12.37 -8.67 -2.18
N GLY A 19 13.33 -7.90 -1.64
CA GLY A 19 14.70 -7.78 -2.12
C GLY A 19 14.97 -6.48 -2.86
N LEU A 20 13.94 -5.68 -3.15
CA LEU A 20 14.09 -4.34 -3.68
C LEU A 20 14.30 -3.31 -2.56
N PRO A 21 14.81 -2.11 -2.89
CA PRO A 21 14.91 -1.02 -1.92
C PRO A 21 13.56 -0.67 -1.29
N VAL A 22 13.55 -0.42 0.02
CA VAL A 22 12.36 -0.10 0.80
C VAL A 22 12.44 1.30 1.39
N VAL A 23 11.34 2.04 1.41
CA VAL A 23 11.29 3.29 2.18
C VAL A 23 10.95 2.97 3.64
N PRO A 24 11.75 3.38 4.65
CA PRO A 24 11.44 3.06 6.03
C PRO A 24 10.10 3.68 6.46
N PRO A 25 9.15 2.88 6.98
CA PRO A 25 7.85 3.38 7.41
C PRO A 25 7.96 4.08 8.76
N THR A 26 8.43 5.33 8.74
CA THR A 26 8.48 6.16 9.95
C THR A 26 7.07 6.52 10.41
N ALA A 27 6.89 6.75 11.71
CA ALA A 27 5.59 7.13 12.28
C ALA A 27 4.99 8.35 11.57
N ALA A 28 5.80 9.38 11.30
CA ALA A 28 5.38 10.59 10.60
C ALA A 28 4.93 10.32 9.15
N ALA A 29 5.62 9.42 8.42
CA ALA A 29 5.22 9.07 7.05
C ALA A 29 3.89 8.29 7.03
N VAL A 30 3.71 7.37 7.98
CA VAL A 30 2.46 6.61 8.14
C VAL A 30 1.30 7.53 8.54
N GLU A 31 1.53 8.43 9.49
CA GLU A 31 0.56 9.42 9.94
C GLU A 31 0.12 10.34 8.79
N ALA A 32 1.07 10.84 7.98
CA ALA A 32 0.76 11.67 6.82
C ALA A 32 -0.16 10.94 5.80
N CYS A 33 0.05 9.63 5.57
CA CYS A 33 -0.85 8.84 4.73
C CYS A 33 -2.26 8.75 5.33
N LEU A 34 -2.36 8.45 6.63
CA LEU A 34 -3.64 8.32 7.34
C LEU A 34 -4.41 9.64 7.38
N GLU A 35 -3.72 10.76 7.65
CA GLU A 35 -4.28 12.11 7.61
C GLU A 35 -4.82 12.46 6.23
N TRP A 36 -4.06 12.17 5.17
CA TRP A 36 -4.49 12.46 3.80
C TRP A 36 -5.75 11.67 3.41
N ALA A 37 -5.87 10.43 3.89
CA ALA A 37 -7.06 9.60 3.67
C ALA A 37 -8.21 9.88 4.64
N LEU A 38 -8.01 10.75 5.65
CA LEU A 38 -8.98 11.02 6.72
C LEU A 38 -9.43 9.74 7.46
N MET A 39 -8.48 8.84 7.73
CA MET A 39 -8.75 7.55 8.36
C MET A 39 -8.03 7.42 9.71
N PRO A 40 -8.70 6.99 10.79
CA PRO A 40 -7.99 6.59 12.00
C PRO A 40 -7.22 5.29 11.78
N ALA A 41 -6.10 5.14 12.47
CA ALA A 41 -5.14 4.04 12.33
C ALA A 41 -5.79 2.65 12.49
N ASP A 42 -6.76 2.53 13.41
CA ASP A 42 -7.46 1.30 13.75
C ASP A 42 -8.66 1.00 12.84
N GLN A 43 -9.00 1.90 11.91
CA GLN A 43 -10.10 1.66 10.97
C GLN A 43 -9.87 0.36 10.19
N LEU A 44 -10.85 -0.54 10.27
CA LEU A 44 -10.83 -1.78 9.51
C LEU A 44 -11.15 -1.50 8.04
N VAL A 45 -10.19 -1.76 7.15
CA VAL A 45 -10.38 -1.71 5.69
C VAL A 45 -11.12 -2.97 5.22
N GLY A 46 -10.79 -4.12 5.83
CA GLY A 46 -11.51 -5.37 5.67
C GLY A 46 -10.70 -6.56 6.18
N VAL A 47 -11.12 -7.76 5.82
CA VAL A 47 -10.51 -9.01 6.29
C VAL A 47 -10.18 -9.88 5.09
N GLU A 48 -8.93 -10.33 4.99
CA GLU A 48 -8.54 -11.31 3.97
C GLU A 48 -9.27 -12.63 4.25
N PRO A 49 -10.08 -13.14 3.30
CA PRO A 49 -11.08 -14.17 3.59
C PRO A 49 -10.50 -15.54 3.91
N VAL A 50 -9.30 -15.89 3.40
CA VAL A 50 -8.77 -17.26 3.55
C VAL A 50 -7.97 -17.42 4.85
N ARG A 51 -7.12 -16.45 5.20
CA ARG A 51 -6.32 -16.47 6.43
C ARG A 51 -7.00 -15.74 7.60
N SER A 52 -8.19 -15.17 7.36
CA SER A 52 -8.95 -14.39 8.35
C SER A 52 -8.11 -13.29 9.00
N ARG A 53 -7.33 -12.58 8.18
CA ARG A 53 -6.41 -11.53 8.68
C ARG A 53 -7.05 -10.15 8.55
N PRO A 54 -7.19 -9.39 9.65
CA PRO A 54 -7.71 -8.03 9.60
C PRO A 54 -6.67 -7.08 9.01
N ILE A 55 -7.11 -6.32 8.01
CA ILE A 55 -6.36 -5.26 7.34
C ILE A 55 -6.86 -3.93 7.89
N THR A 56 -6.05 -3.29 8.73
CA THR A 56 -6.33 -1.95 9.26
C THR A 56 -5.73 -0.88 8.37
N ALA A 57 -6.22 0.35 8.47
CA ALA A 57 -5.68 1.49 7.74
C ALA A 57 -4.17 1.69 8.03
N GLU A 58 -3.75 1.55 9.29
CA GLU A 58 -2.33 1.64 9.67
C GLU A 58 -1.47 0.57 8.99
N LYS A 59 -1.89 -0.69 8.99
CA LYS A 59 -1.13 -1.77 8.33
C LYS A 59 -1.02 -1.50 6.84
N LEU A 60 -2.09 -1.00 6.23
CA LEU A 60 -2.09 -0.67 4.81
C LEU A 60 -1.16 0.53 4.53
N ALA A 61 -1.18 1.56 5.38
CA ALA A 61 -0.30 2.73 5.29
C ALA A 61 1.17 2.35 5.47
N VAL A 62 1.52 1.49 6.43
CA VAL A 62 2.88 0.98 6.62
C VAL A 62 3.39 0.29 5.35
N ASN A 63 2.60 -0.61 4.76
CA ASN A 63 3.00 -1.30 3.53
C ASN A 63 3.09 -0.34 2.32
N ALA A 64 2.17 0.63 2.23
CA ALA A 64 2.18 1.64 1.18
C ALA A 64 3.44 2.52 1.28
N VAL A 65 3.77 3.01 2.47
CA VAL A 65 5.00 3.79 2.71
C VAL A 65 6.22 2.94 2.37
N MET A 66 6.28 1.69 2.80
CA MET A 66 7.38 0.77 2.44
C MET A 66 7.59 0.66 0.92
N ALA A 67 6.50 0.64 0.16
CA ALA A 67 6.52 0.64 -1.30
C ALA A 67 6.80 2.01 -1.95
N GLY A 68 7.05 3.06 -1.16
CA GLY A 68 7.32 4.42 -1.65
C GLY A 68 6.07 5.23 -2.00
N CYS A 69 4.89 4.83 -1.51
CA CYS A 69 3.64 5.56 -1.73
C CYS A 69 3.70 6.95 -1.09
N LEU A 70 3.39 7.98 -1.88
CA LEU A 70 3.18 9.33 -1.35
C LEU A 70 1.81 9.42 -0.67
N PRO A 71 1.64 10.24 0.39
CA PRO A 71 0.36 10.42 1.07
C PRO A 71 -0.81 10.71 0.12
N VAL A 72 -0.58 11.55 -0.90
CA VAL A 72 -1.62 11.90 -1.91
C VAL A 72 -2.16 10.70 -2.70
N HIS A 73 -1.37 9.63 -2.83
CA HIS A 73 -1.76 8.41 -3.52
C HIS A 73 -2.45 7.39 -2.61
N PHE A 74 -2.32 7.53 -1.30
CA PHE A 74 -2.80 6.54 -0.34
C PHE A 74 -4.32 6.26 -0.42
N PRO A 75 -5.21 7.26 -0.63
CA PRO A 75 -6.65 6.99 -0.80
C PRO A 75 -6.95 6.03 -1.95
N VAL A 76 -6.16 6.08 -3.03
CA VAL A 76 -6.31 5.16 -4.17
C VAL A 76 -5.91 3.74 -3.77
N VAL A 77 -4.86 3.58 -2.96
CA VAL A 77 -4.45 2.27 -2.41
C VAL A 77 -5.55 1.69 -1.53
N VAL A 78 -6.14 2.49 -0.63
CA VAL A 78 -7.27 2.07 0.21
C VAL A 78 -8.44 1.61 -0.66
N ALA A 79 -8.84 2.41 -1.66
CA ALA A 79 -9.94 2.07 -2.56
C ALA A 79 -9.67 0.78 -3.35
N ALA A 80 -8.43 0.59 -3.82
CA ALA A 80 -8.01 -0.64 -4.50
C ALA A 80 -8.16 -1.86 -3.59
N PHE A 81 -7.67 -1.80 -2.34
CA PHE A 81 -7.82 -2.90 -1.39
C PHE A 81 -9.29 -3.20 -1.06
N VAL A 82 -10.12 -2.18 -0.84
CA VAL A 82 -11.57 -2.37 -0.63
C VAL A 82 -12.22 -3.07 -1.82
N ALA A 83 -11.83 -2.73 -3.06
CA ALA A 83 -12.32 -3.40 -4.25
C ALA A 83 -11.82 -4.85 -4.35
N MET A 84 -10.53 -5.08 -4.09
CA MET A 84 -9.91 -6.40 -4.15
C MET A 84 -10.42 -7.37 -3.08
N LEU A 85 -10.90 -6.84 -1.95
CA LEU A 85 -11.50 -7.63 -0.87
C LEU A 85 -12.92 -8.14 -1.20
N ARG A 86 -13.52 -7.69 -2.30
CA ARG A 86 -14.81 -8.23 -2.75
C ARG A 86 -14.60 -9.62 -3.34
N GLU A 87 -15.53 -10.53 -3.03
CA GLU A 87 -15.48 -11.94 -3.43
C GLU A 87 -15.12 -12.17 -4.92
N PRO A 88 -15.68 -11.41 -5.89
CA PRO A 88 -15.40 -11.65 -7.31
C PRO A 88 -13.93 -11.43 -7.72
N PHE A 89 -13.14 -10.72 -6.92
CA PHE A 89 -11.73 -10.46 -7.23
C PHE A 89 -10.79 -11.60 -6.80
N LEU A 90 -11.18 -12.42 -5.82
CA LEU A 90 -10.37 -13.51 -5.27
C LEU A 90 -8.98 -13.06 -4.79
N LEU A 91 -8.92 -12.10 -3.85
CA LEU A 91 -7.68 -11.55 -3.28
C LEU A 91 -6.62 -12.62 -2.93
N HIS A 92 -7.04 -13.73 -2.34
CA HIS A 92 -6.13 -14.81 -1.96
C HIS A 92 -5.38 -15.39 -3.17
N GLY A 93 -6.07 -15.59 -4.29
CA GLY A 93 -5.47 -16.13 -5.50
C GLY A 93 -4.39 -15.21 -6.07
N ALA A 94 -4.63 -13.89 -6.02
CA ALA A 94 -3.64 -12.91 -6.47
C ALA A 94 -2.43 -12.82 -5.53
N THR A 95 -2.64 -12.90 -4.21
CA THR A 95 -1.59 -12.68 -3.21
C THR A 95 -0.80 -13.93 -2.81
N ALA A 96 -1.34 -15.14 -3.05
CA ALA A 96 -0.67 -16.41 -2.75
C ALA A 96 0.05 -17.03 -3.96
N SER A 97 -0.06 -16.43 -5.15
CA SER A 97 0.55 -16.95 -6.37
C SER A 97 2.05 -16.65 -6.45
N THR A 98 2.85 -17.64 -6.85
CA THR A 98 4.26 -17.46 -7.21
C THR A 98 4.45 -16.88 -8.61
N GLY A 99 3.36 -16.75 -9.39
CA GLY A 99 3.38 -16.25 -10.77
C GLY A 99 3.39 -14.72 -10.91
N GLY A 100 3.38 -13.96 -9.80
CA GLY A 100 3.51 -12.49 -9.84
C GLY A 100 2.33 -11.80 -10.52
N ALA A 101 1.10 -12.00 -10.03
CA ALA A 101 -0.07 -11.34 -10.58
C ALA A 101 0.04 -9.81 -10.43
N ALA A 102 0.12 -9.11 -11.56
CA ALA A 102 0.04 -7.65 -11.59
C ALA A 102 -1.42 -7.21 -11.43
N ILE A 103 -1.68 -6.29 -10.50
CA ILE A 103 -3.02 -5.73 -10.29
C ILE A 103 -3.20 -4.50 -11.16
N LEU A 104 -4.13 -4.57 -12.12
CA LEU A 104 -4.56 -3.41 -12.89
C LEU A 104 -5.56 -2.58 -12.07
N VAL A 105 -5.21 -1.31 -11.82
CA VAL A 105 -6.10 -0.34 -11.17
C VAL A 105 -6.46 0.75 -12.18
N VAL A 106 -7.76 0.98 -12.37
CA VAL A 106 -8.28 2.07 -13.21
C VAL A 106 -8.81 3.17 -12.30
N VAL A 107 -8.16 4.34 -12.36
CA VAL A 107 -8.51 5.49 -11.51
C VAL A 107 -9.29 6.52 -12.32
N ASN A 108 -10.46 6.91 -11.83
CA ASN A 108 -11.28 7.95 -12.45
C ASN A 108 -11.85 8.91 -11.39
N GLY A 109 -11.98 10.18 -11.75
CA GLY A 109 -12.49 11.24 -10.87
C GLY A 109 -11.44 12.31 -10.51
N PRO A 110 -11.81 13.29 -9.65
CA PRO A 110 -10.97 14.44 -9.29
C PRO A 110 -9.61 14.06 -8.72
N ILE A 111 -9.55 12.96 -7.96
CA ILE A 111 -8.32 12.45 -7.33
C ILE A 111 -7.18 12.24 -8.32
N ARG A 112 -7.47 11.95 -9.60
CA ARG A 112 -6.41 11.78 -10.61
C ARG A 112 -5.61 13.08 -10.83
N ALA A 113 -6.25 14.24 -10.71
CA ALA A 113 -5.60 15.54 -10.87
C ALA A 113 -4.81 15.89 -9.61
N GLU A 114 -5.38 15.65 -8.43
CA GLU A 114 -4.72 15.87 -7.14
C GLU A 114 -3.46 14.99 -6.98
N ALA A 115 -3.53 13.75 -7.45
CA ALA A 115 -2.44 12.78 -7.45
C ALA A 115 -1.45 12.92 -8.61
N ALA A 116 -1.66 13.90 -9.51
CA ALA A 116 -0.89 14.09 -10.74
C ALA A 116 -0.78 12.82 -11.62
N MET A 117 -1.85 12.03 -11.68
CA MET A 117 -1.91 10.82 -12.51
C MET A 117 -2.20 11.18 -13.97
N SER A 118 -1.34 10.74 -14.88
CA SER A 118 -1.50 10.90 -16.32
C SER A 118 -1.71 9.55 -17.03
N GLY A 119 -2.41 9.58 -18.17
CA GLY A 119 -2.56 8.43 -19.07
C GLY A 119 -1.40 8.28 -20.07
N THR A 120 -0.41 9.18 -20.03
CA THR A 120 0.79 9.16 -20.89
C THR A 120 1.96 8.47 -20.18
N PHE A 121 2.98 8.09 -20.95
CA PHE A 121 4.23 7.58 -20.41
C PHE A 121 5.07 8.72 -19.84
N ASN A 122 5.64 8.55 -18.63
CA ASN A 122 6.52 9.48 -17.90
C ASN A 122 5.90 10.79 -17.36
N GLY A 123 4.57 10.95 -17.39
CA GLY A 123 3.90 12.17 -16.95
C GLY A 123 3.80 13.19 -18.08
#